data_AF-A0A5S4VWC3-F1
#
_entry.id   AF-A0A5S4VWC3-F1
#
_cell.length_a   1.000
_cell.length_b   1.000
_cell.length_c   1.000
_cell.angle_alpha   90.00
_cell.angle_beta   90.00
_cell.angle_gamma   90.00
#
_symmetry.space_group_name_H-M   'P 1'
#
loop_
_entity.id
_entity.type
_entity.pdbx_description
1 polymer ?
#
loop_
_entity_poly.entity_id
_entity_poly.type
_entity_poly.pdbx_seq_one_letter_code
_entity_poly.pdbx_strand_id
1 'polypeptide(L)'
;MKSIDVELGKSNMLPLIASQQFYASWKVFIRELLLNAMDACNVRQALEWSWGTEFLEMEQASQMRDVRAIYEPRIDITYSSDTRLFTIEDNGIGINEYDLEHFIAQIGASYYTSTDFFNQQLKYEPYSHYGIGICSCFTVSKAVLIESKKDKVINTAWNISNPQDTAPVMAKWFGESGQIEYVISQKKTPGTRISIPVKPSYAPYIDLDFIVETIKHYMLTLPIPVNIRCDTREVCLSQPKAKWNYPMNELVGMNIIRVDNSLLEGYVAIYHPKHKGYFHKSTLYQQGVLVSDATDILGLAPSWIDNFSYQLNIKKRFLNISISRDGAAFDEKLIELRQYIGQIIIDAFGQSPLTLGQYLSDGRKRLVCEYEAENELVSRAVQVLVYIKEREVEVPVRTVINGFIGRKIKIAFMQRALFAHYRENYPYDYGQFIDKYDIIVFEQNIRAFWQFMTPYITSMEYVMGDMPGIIYTDVSADLTVAKTAASFRNDYVLRPEYYDLDPVFCLVSNELTDPMELVINTHNRNAMLLQRAEKYKKVRIARAVIIENIKQRILGNASRWNSIIDFGGELVHQYELEKPMSLQAQWCLERDFPDEINAYIAKIFTDREIADYGLTSLYFTRKDFIKWWMAP
;
A
#
# COMPACT_ATOMS: atom_id res chain seq x y z
N MET A 1 34.46 4.66 35.19
CA MET A 1 33.27 5.05 34.40
C MET A 1 32.14 5.31 35.39
N LYS A 2 31.32 6.37 35.23
CA LYS A 2 30.14 6.58 36.08
C LYS A 2 28.90 6.20 35.26
N SER A 3 28.12 5.24 35.75
CA SER A 3 26.76 4.98 35.28
C SER A 3 25.77 5.84 36.08
N ILE A 4 24.64 6.15 35.45
CA ILE A 4 23.45 6.71 36.09
C ILE A 4 22.29 5.88 35.52
N ASP A 5 21.41 5.39 36.39
CA ASP A 5 20.23 4.64 35.97
C ASP A 5 19.13 5.59 35.46
N VAL A 6 18.44 5.18 34.40
CA VAL A 6 17.36 5.98 33.79
C VAL A 6 16.05 5.66 34.49
N GLU A 7 15.52 6.61 35.27
CA GLU A 7 14.24 6.46 35.96
C GLU A 7 13.05 7.00 35.13
N LEU A 8 11.90 6.31 35.20
CA LEU A 8 10.64 6.75 34.61
C LEU A 8 9.73 7.38 35.67
N GLY A 9 9.31 8.63 35.44
CA GLY A 9 8.43 9.38 36.33
C GLY A 9 7.00 8.80 36.37
N LYS A 10 6.72 7.97 37.38
CA LYS A 10 5.43 7.25 37.53
C LYS A 10 4.18 8.15 37.45
N SER A 11 4.25 9.38 37.95
CA SER A 11 3.14 10.34 37.95
C SER A 11 2.66 10.75 36.55
N ASN A 12 3.51 10.64 35.53
CA ASN A 12 3.24 11.18 34.20
C ASN A 12 2.86 10.09 33.17
N MET A 13 3.15 8.82 33.47
CA MET A 13 2.93 7.71 32.52
C MET A 13 1.46 7.33 32.36
N LEU A 14 0.72 7.25 33.47
CA LEU A 14 -0.70 6.87 33.45
C LEU A 14 -1.56 7.84 32.62
N PRO A 15 -1.49 9.17 32.84
CA PRO A 15 -2.23 10.14 32.01
C PRO A 15 -1.87 10.09 30.53
N LEU A 16 -0.61 9.77 30.18
CA LEU A 16 -0.16 9.66 28.80
C LEU A 16 -0.78 8.44 28.09
N ILE A 17 -0.73 7.26 28.73
CA ILE A 17 -1.33 6.01 28.21
C ILE A 17 -2.86 6.14 28.18
N ALA A 18 -3.46 6.78 29.18
CA ALA A 18 -4.90 7.05 29.30
C ALA A 18 -5.43 8.19 28.39
N SER A 19 -4.69 8.57 27.34
CA SER A 19 -5.02 9.71 26.48
C SER A 19 -5.41 9.32 25.05
N GLN A 20 -6.06 10.26 24.36
CA GLN A 20 -6.28 10.17 22.90
C GLN A 20 -4.99 10.37 22.09
N GLN A 21 -3.85 10.67 22.72
CA GLN A 21 -2.54 10.66 22.04
C GLN A 21 -1.97 9.24 21.93
N PHE A 22 -2.43 8.32 22.79
CA PHE A 22 -2.02 6.92 22.79
C PHE A 22 -3.07 6.02 22.10
N TYR A 23 -4.36 6.21 22.42
CA TYR A 23 -5.46 5.51 21.75
C TYR A 23 -6.11 6.41 20.69
N ALA A 24 -6.00 6.03 19.42
CA ALA A 24 -6.55 6.79 18.28
C ALA A 24 -8.07 7.05 18.34
N SER A 25 -8.80 6.29 19.16
CA SER A 25 -10.25 6.44 19.38
C SER A 25 -10.61 6.07 20.81
N TRP A 26 -11.49 6.85 21.45
CA TRP A 26 -12.02 6.50 22.78
C TRP A 26 -12.83 5.19 22.75
N LYS A 27 -13.41 4.81 21.61
CA LYS A 27 -14.21 3.57 21.46
C LYS A 27 -13.42 2.28 21.76
N VAL A 28 -12.09 2.36 21.72
CA VAL A 28 -11.17 1.25 21.99
C VAL A 28 -11.41 0.59 23.36
N PHE A 29 -11.96 1.29 24.35
CA PHE A 29 -12.23 0.66 25.66
C PHE A 29 -13.18 -0.56 25.56
N ILE A 30 -14.17 -0.52 24.65
CA ILE A 30 -15.08 -1.66 24.42
C ILE A 30 -14.30 -2.85 23.85
N ARG A 31 -13.39 -2.60 22.90
CA ARG A 31 -12.51 -3.62 22.32
C ARG A 31 -11.64 -4.27 23.40
N GLU A 32 -10.84 -3.49 24.13
CA GLU A 32 -9.89 -4.06 25.10
C GLU A 32 -10.61 -4.83 26.22
N LEU A 33 -11.75 -4.32 26.71
CA LEU A 33 -12.56 -5.02 27.69
C LEU A 33 -13.13 -6.33 27.14
N LEU A 34 -13.66 -6.33 25.91
CA LEU A 34 -14.20 -7.53 25.26
C LEU A 34 -13.11 -8.58 24.98
N LEU A 35 -11.91 -8.17 24.54
CA LEU A 35 -10.78 -9.08 24.35
C LEU A 35 -10.38 -9.76 25.66
N ASN A 36 -10.25 -9.00 26.76
CA ASN A 36 -9.95 -9.54 28.08
C ASN A 36 -11.01 -10.54 28.56
N ALA A 37 -12.30 -10.24 28.36
CA ALA A 37 -13.42 -11.11 28.71
C ALA A 37 -13.42 -12.41 27.88
N MET A 38 -13.14 -12.33 26.57
CA MET A 38 -13.02 -13.51 25.72
C MET A 38 -11.80 -14.36 26.08
N ASP A 39 -10.65 -13.76 26.35
CA ASP A 39 -9.46 -14.47 26.83
C ASP A 39 -9.76 -15.21 28.15
N ALA A 40 -10.41 -14.55 29.11
CA ALA A 40 -10.77 -15.16 30.40
C ALA A 40 -11.72 -16.36 30.24
N CYS A 41 -12.72 -16.26 29.35
CA CYS A 41 -13.63 -17.35 29.00
C CYS A 41 -12.92 -18.51 28.28
N ASN A 42 -12.05 -18.22 27.31
CA ASN A 42 -11.31 -19.22 26.55
C ASN A 42 -10.27 -19.96 27.43
N VAL A 43 -9.58 -19.26 28.33
CA VAL A 43 -8.66 -19.88 29.30
C VAL A 43 -9.41 -20.85 30.21
N ARG A 44 -10.58 -20.45 30.73
CA ARG A 44 -11.43 -21.34 31.51
C ARG A 44 -11.87 -22.57 30.70
N GLN A 45 -12.32 -22.38 29.46
CA GLN A 45 -12.74 -23.48 28.59
C GLN A 45 -11.58 -24.45 28.30
N ALA A 46 -10.37 -23.94 28.05
CA ALA A 46 -9.18 -24.75 27.84
C ALA A 46 -8.76 -25.55 29.09
N LEU A 47 -8.89 -24.97 30.28
CA LEU A 47 -8.66 -25.65 31.57
C LEU A 47 -9.72 -26.73 31.85
N GLU A 48 -10.99 -26.48 31.52
CA GLU A 48 -12.05 -27.50 31.65
C GLU A 48 -11.89 -28.63 30.62
N TRP A 49 -11.31 -28.37 29.43
CA TRP A 49 -11.03 -29.40 28.43
C TRP A 49 -9.80 -30.25 28.71
N SER A 50 -8.68 -29.70 29.20
CA SER A 50 -7.50 -30.51 29.53
C SER A 50 -7.86 -31.60 30.55
N TRP A 51 -8.72 -31.25 31.51
CA TRP A 51 -9.34 -32.16 32.47
C TRP A 51 -10.17 -33.28 31.86
N GLY A 52 -10.93 -33.00 30.82
CA GLY A 52 -11.82 -33.97 30.19
C GLY A 52 -11.12 -35.01 29.31
N THR A 53 -9.86 -34.79 28.92
CA THR A 53 -9.20 -35.58 27.86
C THR A 53 -7.95 -36.36 28.27
N GLU A 54 -7.26 -36.02 29.36
CA GLU A 54 -5.96 -36.68 29.68
C GLU A 54 -6.08 -37.97 30.52
N PHE A 55 -7.24 -38.30 31.09
CA PHE A 55 -7.39 -39.42 32.03
C PHE A 55 -8.65 -40.31 31.87
N LEU A 56 -9.43 -40.16 30.79
CA LEU A 56 -10.66 -40.93 30.59
C LEU A 56 -10.66 -41.66 29.24
N GLU A 57 -10.83 -42.98 29.27
CA GLU A 57 -11.29 -43.73 28.09
C GLU A 57 -12.68 -43.23 27.67
N MET A 58 -13.01 -43.30 26.37
CA MET A 58 -14.19 -42.64 25.80
C MET A 58 -15.52 -43.05 26.46
N GLU A 59 -15.61 -44.25 27.06
CA GLU A 59 -16.79 -44.75 27.77
C GLU A 59 -16.99 -44.13 29.17
N GLN A 60 -15.93 -43.64 29.82
CA GLN A 60 -16.05 -42.96 31.12
C GLN A 60 -16.36 -41.47 30.94
N ALA A 61 -15.83 -40.86 29.87
CA ALA A 61 -16.14 -39.48 29.49
C ALA A 61 -17.61 -39.26 29.09
N SER A 62 -18.34 -40.29 28.67
CA SER A 62 -19.79 -40.24 28.47
C SER A 62 -20.57 -40.35 29.78
N GLN A 63 -20.15 -41.17 30.74
CA GLN A 63 -20.80 -41.28 32.06
C GLN A 63 -20.63 -40.02 32.93
N MET A 64 -19.56 -39.25 32.76
CA MET A 64 -19.38 -37.98 33.51
C MET A 64 -20.19 -36.80 32.97
N ARG A 65 -20.72 -36.86 31.73
CA ARG A 65 -21.54 -35.78 31.15
C ARG A 65 -22.87 -35.57 31.88
N ASP A 66 -23.40 -36.62 32.51
CA ASP A 66 -24.64 -36.55 33.29
C ASP A 66 -24.43 -35.96 34.70
N VAL A 67 -23.18 -35.73 35.13
CA VAL A 67 -22.83 -35.36 36.52
C VAL A 67 -22.34 -33.90 36.66
N ARG A 68 -21.86 -33.26 35.58
CA ARG A 68 -21.36 -31.88 35.60
C ARG A 68 -21.90 -31.09 34.42
N ALA A 69 -22.56 -29.96 34.71
CA ALA A 69 -23.01 -29.03 33.69
C ALA A 69 -21.82 -28.55 32.84
N ILE A 70 -21.96 -28.63 31.52
CA ILE A 70 -20.95 -28.19 30.56
C ILE A 70 -20.78 -26.66 30.70
N TYR A 71 -19.54 -26.17 30.74
CA TYR A 71 -19.28 -24.75 30.76
C TYR A 71 -19.62 -24.09 29.42
N GLU A 72 -20.63 -23.23 29.45
CA GLU A 72 -21.01 -22.35 28.35
C GLU A 72 -20.42 -20.95 28.61
N PRO A 73 -19.44 -20.49 27.81
CA PRO A 73 -18.89 -19.15 27.95
C PRO A 73 -19.92 -18.11 27.50
N ARG A 74 -20.04 -17.02 28.26
CA ARG A 74 -20.89 -15.87 27.93
C ARG A 74 -20.24 -14.57 28.38
N ILE A 75 -20.61 -13.47 27.72
CA ILE A 75 -20.22 -12.12 28.10
C ILE A 75 -21.48 -11.26 28.12
N ASP A 76 -21.68 -10.51 29.20
CA ASP A 76 -22.83 -9.66 29.44
C ASP A 76 -22.36 -8.19 29.52
N ILE A 77 -22.73 -7.36 28.53
CA ILE A 77 -22.48 -5.91 28.51
C ILE A 77 -23.77 -5.18 28.88
N THR A 78 -23.69 -4.25 29.82
CA THR A 78 -24.82 -3.39 30.20
C THR A 78 -24.43 -1.92 30.22
N TYR A 79 -25.34 -1.05 29.77
CA TYR A 79 -25.26 0.40 29.93
C TYR A 79 -26.59 0.97 30.43
N SER A 80 -26.50 1.92 31.35
CA SER A 80 -27.63 2.72 31.84
C SER A 80 -27.29 4.20 31.68
N SER A 81 -28.09 4.91 30.89
CA SER A 81 -27.99 6.34 30.66
C SER A 81 -28.23 7.16 31.93
N ASP A 82 -29.22 6.77 32.74
CA ASP A 82 -29.55 7.38 34.04
C ASP A 82 -28.35 7.41 35.00
N THR A 83 -27.67 6.27 35.15
CA THR A 83 -26.52 6.13 36.06
C THR A 83 -25.19 6.47 35.40
N ARG A 84 -25.16 6.51 34.06
CA ARG A 84 -23.97 6.53 33.19
C ARG A 84 -22.98 5.40 33.48
N LEU A 85 -23.45 4.27 34.00
CA LEU A 85 -22.62 3.11 34.30
C LEU A 85 -22.56 2.20 33.07
N PHE A 86 -21.35 1.98 32.54
CA PHE A 86 -21.08 0.90 31.59
C PHE A 86 -20.45 -0.26 32.37
N THR A 87 -20.97 -1.46 32.18
CA THR A 87 -20.49 -2.68 32.83
C THR A 87 -20.30 -3.78 31.79
N ILE A 88 -19.22 -4.54 31.91
CA ILE A 88 -19.01 -5.82 31.22
C ILE A 88 -18.80 -6.90 32.26
N GLU A 89 -19.38 -8.07 32.06
CA GLU A 89 -19.17 -9.24 32.91
C GLU A 89 -18.92 -10.50 32.08
N ASP A 90 -17.85 -11.22 32.39
CA ASP A 90 -17.57 -12.55 31.89
C ASP A 90 -17.86 -13.61 32.96
N ASN A 91 -18.11 -14.85 32.53
CA ASN A 91 -18.14 -16.03 33.41
C ASN A 91 -16.85 -16.87 33.32
N GLY A 92 -15.74 -16.24 32.92
CA GLY A 92 -14.46 -16.87 32.62
C GLY A 92 -13.66 -17.28 33.85
N ILE A 93 -12.35 -17.37 33.69
CA ILE A 93 -11.42 -17.86 34.73
C ILE A 93 -11.36 -16.92 35.94
N GLY A 94 -11.67 -15.63 35.78
CA GLY A 94 -11.63 -14.62 36.83
C GLY A 94 -10.21 -14.28 37.31
N ILE A 95 -10.14 -13.42 38.34
CA ILE A 95 -8.91 -13.02 39.03
C ILE A 95 -9.05 -13.14 40.55
N ASN A 96 -7.93 -13.31 41.25
CA ASN A 96 -7.79 -13.23 42.70
C ASN A 96 -6.94 -12.00 43.12
N GLU A 97 -6.58 -11.90 44.40
CA GLU A 97 -5.70 -10.86 44.94
C GLU A 97 -4.30 -10.86 44.29
N TYR A 98 -3.70 -12.04 44.11
CA TYR A 98 -2.39 -12.18 43.46
C TYR A 98 -2.41 -11.62 42.03
N ASP A 99 -3.39 -12.01 41.22
CA ASP A 99 -3.55 -11.53 39.84
C ASP A 99 -3.75 -10.00 39.79
N LEU A 100 -4.50 -9.44 40.75
CA LEU A 100 -4.73 -8.00 40.87
C LEU A 100 -3.41 -7.26 41.10
N GLU A 101 -2.57 -7.72 42.02
CA GLU A 101 -1.27 -7.11 42.33
C GLU A 101 -0.23 -7.29 41.22
N HIS A 102 -0.24 -8.42 40.51
CA HIS A 102 0.83 -8.80 39.57
C HIS A 102 0.51 -8.48 38.09
N PHE A 103 -0.77 -8.40 37.70
CA PHE A 103 -1.16 -8.20 36.29
C PHE A 103 -2.12 -7.02 36.05
N ILE A 104 -2.85 -6.56 37.07
CA ILE A 104 -3.75 -5.39 36.94
C ILE A 104 -3.06 -4.11 37.43
N ALA A 105 -2.42 -4.15 38.59
CA ALA A 105 -1.68 -3.02 39.17
C ALA A 105 -0.37 -2.71 38.44
N GLN A 106 0.23 -3.72 37.78
CA GLN A 106 1.48 -3.58 37.04
C GLN A 106 1.20 -3.31 35.56
N ILE A 107 1.11 -2.02 35.19
CA ILE A 107 0.93 -1.59 33.80
C ILE A 107 2.08 -2.11 32.94
N GLY A 108 1.75 -2.82 31.87
CA GLY A 108 2.74 -3.49 31.01
C GLY A 108 2.96 -4.98 31.34
N ALA A 109 2.50 -5.45 32.50
CA ALA A 109 2.49 -6.87 32.84
C ALA A 109 1.18 -7.52 32.37
N SER A 110 1.27 -8.72 31.82
CA SER A 110 0.11 -9.46 31.30
C SER A 110 0.20 -10.91 31.75
N TYR A 111 -0.88 -11.42 32.35
CA TYR A 111 -1.01 -12.83 32.71
C TYR A 111 -0.72 -13.73 31.50
N TYR A 112 -1.27 -13.38 30.34
CA TYR A 112 -1.16 -14.12 29.08
C TYR A 112 0.27 -14.20 28.49
N THR A 113 1.24 -13.52 29.10
CA THR A 113 2.67 -13.59 28.75
C THR A 113 3.55 -13.98 29.93
N SER A 114 2.96 -14.25 31.10
CA SER A 114 3.70 -14.60 32.30
C SER A 114 4.11 -16.07 32.30
N THR A 115 5.06 -16.38 33.18
CA THR A 115 5.40 -17.77 33.54
C THR A 115 4.18 -18.56 33.99
N ASP A 116 3.22 -17.92 34.64
CA ASP A 116 2.10 -18.59 35.29
C ASP A 116 1.07 -19.09 34.27
N PHE A 117 0.89 -18.36 33.17
CA PHE A 117 0.12 -18.80 32.01
C PHE A 117 0.87 -19.86 31.20
N PHE A 118 2.17 -19.65 30.93
CA PHE A 118 3.00 -20.65 30.24
C PHE A 118 2.98 -22.02 30.96
N ASN A 119 3.06 -22.00 32.28
CA ASN A 119 3.00 -23.19 33.12
C ASN A 119 1.63 -23.92 33.06
N GLN A 120 0.54 -23.27 32.61
CA GLN A 120 -0.74 -23.97 32.41
C GLN A 120 -0.74 -24.92 31.20
N GLN A 121 0.24 -24.79 30.29
CA GLN A 121 0.40 -25.62 29.07
C GLN A 121 -0.86 -25.72 28.19
N LEU A 122 -1.69 -24.68 28.17
CA LEU A 122 -2.97 -24.67 27.46
C LEU A 122 -2.77 -24.63 25.94
N LYS A 123 -3.62 -25.37 25.21
CA LYS A 123 -3.76 -25.28 23.75
C LYS A 123 -4.65 -24.08 23.37
N TYR A 124 -4.25 -22.88 23.82
CA TYR A 124 -4.93 -21.62 23.55
C TYR A 124 -3.93 -20.51 23.27
N GLU A 125 -4.22 -19.67 22.28
CA GLU A 125 -3.41 -18.50 21.92
C GLU A 125 -4.21 -17.22 22.22
N PRO A 126 -3.88 -16.48 23.30
CA PRO A 126 -4.64 -15.30 23.72
C PRO A 126 -4.66 -14.17 22.68
N TYR A 127 -5.69 -13.32 22.74
CA TYR A 127 -5.74 -12.03 22.05
C TYR A 127 -4.85 -10.98 22.75
N SER A 128 -4.79 -11.05 24.07
CA SER A 128 -4.07 -10.10 24.92
C SER A 128 -2.56 -10.35 24.96
N HIS A 129 -1.79 -9.29 25.20
CA HIS A 129 -0.33 -9.37 25.20
C HIS A 129 0.35 -8.28 26.07
N TYR A 130 0.00 -7.00 25.86
CA TYR A 130 0.79 -5.88 26.39
C TYR A 130 0.45 -5.41 27.81
N GLY A 131 -0.57 -5.95 28.49
CA GLY A 131 -0.83 -5.56 29.89
C GLY A 131 -1.28 -4.10 30.11
N ILE A 132 -1.82 -3.44 29.08
CA ILE A 132 -2.29 -2.04 29.18
C ILE A 132 -3.78 -1.85 28.83
N GLY A 133 -4.47 -2.87 28.34
CA GLY A 133 -5.81 -2.72 27.74
C GLY A 133 -6.84 -2.04 28.64
N ILE A 134 -6.81 -2.32 29.96
CA ILE A 134 -7.70 -1.68 30.95
C ILE A 134 -7.48 -0.15 31.03
N CYS A 135 -6.27 0.35 30.77
CA CYS A 135 -5.97 1.78 30.82
C CYS A 135 -6.77 2.60 29.78
N SER A 136 -7.22 1.97 28.69
CA SER A 136 -8.13 2.59 27.72
C SER A 136 -9.44 3.09 28.35
N CYS A 137 -9.90 2.47 29.45
CA CYS A 137 -11.10 2.90 30.18
C CYS A 137 -10.97 4.31 30.77
N PHE A 138 -9.76 4.75 31.10
CA PHE A 138 -9.52 6.08 31.66
C PHE A 138 -9.65 7.21 30.62
N THR A 139 -9.72 6.89 29.32
CA THR A 139 -10.13 7.86 28.30
C THR A 139 -11.57 8.34 28.55
N VAL A 140 -12.48 7.41 28.88
CA VAL A 140 -13.93 7.66 29.08
C VAL A 140 -14.38 7.76 30.54
N SER A 141 -13.60 7.26 31.50
CA SER A 141 -13.92 7.25 32.93
C SER A 141 -12.80 7.86 33.79
N LYS A 142 -13.10 8.18 35.05
CA LYS A 142 -12.09 8.53 36.08
C LYS A 142 -11.67 7.34 36.93
N ALA A 143 -12.49 6.29 36.99
CA ALA A 143 -12.28 5.14 37.85
C ALA A 143 -12.79 3.85 37.20
N VAL A 144 -12.13 2.73 37.48
CA VAL A 144 -12.55 1.39 37.07
C VAL A 144 -12.85 0.60 38.33
N LEU A 145 -14.06 0.03 38.42
CA LEU A 145 -14.45 -0.89 39.48
C LEU A 145 -14.36 -2.31 38.92
N ILE A 146 -13.66 -3.19 39.63
CA ILE A 146 -13.43 -4.58 39.24
C ILE A 146 -13.97 -5.46 40.37
N GLU A 147 -14.89 -6.37 40.07
CA GLU A 147 -15.34 -7.40 41.00
C GLU A 147 -15.19 -8.77 40.34
N SER A 148 -14.28 -9.58 40.84
CA SER A 148 -13.93 -10.86 40.23
C SER A 148 -13.85 -12.00 41.24
N LYS A 149 -13.88 -13.22 40.70
CA LYS A 149 -13.59 -14.43 41.43
C LYS A 149 -12.92 -15.45 40.51
N LYS A 150 -11.70 -15.87 40.88
CA LYS A 150 -10.98 -16.96 40.24
C LYS A 150 -11.81 -18.27 40.30
N ASP A 151 -11.95 -18.97 39.18
CA ASP A 151 -12.56 -20.31 39.17
C ASP A 151 -11.58 -21.35 39.75
N LYS A 152 -12.11 -22.36 40.44
CA LYS A 152 -11.32 -23.47 41.01
C LYS A 152 -10.61 -24.31 39.94
N VAL A 153 -11.06 -24.26 38.68
CA VAL A 153 -10.40 -24.93 37.55
C VAL A 153 -8.99 -24.39 37.26
N ILE A 154 -8.55 -23.30 37.90
CA ILE A 154 -7.14 -22.91 37.86
C ILE A 154 -6.24 -23.91 38.63
N ASN A 155 -6.71 -24.52 39.71
CA ASN A 155 -5.90 -25.35 40.64
C ASN A 155 -5.82 -26.82 40.24
N THR A 156 -5.83 -27.05 38.94
CA THR A 156 -6.53 -28.21 38.39
C THR A 156 -5.63 -28.89 37.36
N ALA A 157 -4.90 -28.15 36.53
CA ALA A 157 -3.85 -28.71 35.67
C ALA A 157 -2.87 -29.59 36.48
N TRP A 158 -2.52 -30.75 35.93
CA TRP A 158 -1.80 -31.84 36.62
C TRP A 158 -0.40 -31.46 37.15
N ASN A 159 0.17 -30.38 36.60
CA ASN A 159 1.51 -29.88 36.91
C ASN A 159 1.51 -28.79 38.00
N ILE A 160 0.36 -28.43 38.57
CA ILE A 160 0.25 -27.42 39.62
C ILE A 160 0.51 -28.05 40.99
N SER A 161 1.72 -27.84 41.50
CA SER A 161 2.13 -28.29 42.83
C SER A 161 1.64 -27.39 43.98
N ASN A 162 1.40 -26.11 43.70
CA ASN A 162 0.91 -25.11 44.67
C ASN A 162 -0.44 -24.54 44.18
N PRO A 163 -1.57 -24.93 44.80
CA PRO A 163 -2.88 -24.34 44.51
C PRO A 163 -2.90 -22.83 44.80
N GLN A 164 -3.45 -22.05 43.87
CA GLN A 164 -3.74 -20.63 44.02
C GLN A 164 -4.98 -20.40 44.90
N ASP A 165 -5.06 -19.25 45.55
CA ASP A 165 -6.30 -18.84 46.21
C ASP A 165 -7.40 -18.51 45.17
N THR A 166 -8.65 -18.75 45.54
CA THR A 166 -9.86 -18.44 44.76
C THR A 166 -10.84 -17.53 45.50
N ALA A 167 -10.37 -16.84 46.55
CA ALA A 167 -11.12 -15.77 47.19
C ALA A 167 -11.54 -14.69 46.17
N PRO A 168 -12.79 -14.22 46.22
CA PRO A 168 -13.27 -13.15 45.36
C PRO A 168 -12.71 -11.79 45.80
N VAL A 169 -12.39 -10.93 44.86
CA VAL A 169 -11.83 -9.59 45.11
C VAL A 169 -12.72 -8.50 44.51
N MET A 170 -12.88 -7.39 45.23
CA MET A 170 -13.44 -6.14 44.72
C MET A 170 -12.39 -5.04 44.82
N ALA A 171 -12.04 -4.44 43.69
CA ALA A 171 -11.04 -3.40 43.57
C ALA A 171 -11.60 -2.16 42.88
N LYS A 172 -11.04 -0.99 43.22
CA LYS A 172 -11.36 0.30 42.65
C LYS A 172 -10.05 1.00 42.26
N TRP A 173 -9.86 1.18 40.96
CA TRP A 173 -8.68 1.84 40.40
C TRP A 173 -9.02 3.27 39.99
N PHE A 174 -8.29 4.25 40.52
CA PHE A 174 -8.41 5.66 40.17
C PHE A 174 -7.34 6.05 39.14
N GLY A 175 -7.76 6.54 37.97
CA GLY A 175 -6.83 6.85 36.88
C GLY A 175 -5.96 8.08 37.13
N GLU A 176 -6.46 9.06 37.90
CA GLU A 176 -5.74 10.33 38.18
C GLU A 176 -4.62 10.16 39.23
N SER A 177 -4.80 9.29 40.23
CA SER A 177 -3.78 9.01 41.27
C SER A 177 -2.96 7.75 40.99
N GLY A 178 -3.42 6.87 40.10
CA GLY A 178 -2.83 5.56 39.85
C GLY A 178 -3.01 4.54 40.99
N GLN A 179 -3.80 4.87 42.01
CA GLN A 179 -4.01 4.02 43.18
C GLN A 179 -5.12 2.99 42.94
N ILE A 180 -4.93 1.79 43.47
CA ILE A 180 -5.93 0.72 43.54
C ILE A 180 -6.24 0.47 45.02
N GLU A 181 -7.51 0.58 45.39
CA GLU A 181 -8.05 0.18 46.70
C GLU A 181 -8.78 -1.16 46.50
N TYR A 182 -8.56 -2.17 47.35
CA TYR A 182 -9.25 -3.46 47.22
C TYR A 182 -9.66 -4.09 48.55
N VAL A 183 -10.67 -4.97 48.49
CA VAL A 183 -11.20 -5.76 49.61
C VAL A 183 -11.66 -7.14 49.11
N ILE A 184 -11.78 -8.10 50.03
CA ILE A 184 -12.42 -9.39 49.75
C ILE A 184 -13.92 -9.16 49.46
N SER A 185 -14.40 -9.67 48.33
CA SER A 185 -15.80 -9.54 47.88
C SER A 185 -16.70 -10.64 48.47
N GLN A 186 -18.01 -10.54 48.22
CA GLN A 186 -18.99 -11.61 48.45
C GLN A 186 -19.46 -12.26 47.13
N LYS A 187 -18.78 -12.00 45.99
CA LYS A 187 -19.08 -12.59 44.68
C LYS A 187 -19.10 -14.12 44.79
N LYS A 188 -20.24 -14.74 44.46
CA LYS A 188 -20.42 -16.19 44.58
C LYS A 188 -19.94 -16.94 43.33
N THR A 189 -20.27 -16.42 42.16
CA THR A 189 -19.95 -17.00 40.85
C THR A 189 -18.56 -16.57 40.36
N PRO A 190 -17.81 -17.48 39.71
CA PRO A 190 -16.55 -17.15 39.03
C PRO A 190 -16.73 -16.21 37.83
N GLY A 191 -15.62 -15.62 37.37
CA GLY A 191 -15.56 -14.63 36.30
C GLY A 191 -15.39 -13.20 36.81
N THR A 192 -15.18 -12.25 35.89
CA THR A 192 -14.91 -10.84 36.22
C THR A 192 -16.04 -9.92 35.78
N ARG A 193 -16.43 -8.97 36.65
CA ARG A 193 -17.27 -7.81 36.31
C ARG A 193 -16.42 -6.56 36.37
N ILE A 194 -16.34 -5.81 35.28
CA ILE A 194 -15.71 -4.48 35.22
C ILE A 194 -16.81 -3.44 35.01
N SER A 195 -16.87 -2.42 35.85
CA SER A 195 -17.84 -1.33 35.78
C SER A 195 -17.13 0.03 35.77
N ILE A 196 -17.48 0.88 34.80
CA ILE A 196 -16.86 2.19 34.59
C ILE A 196 -17.93 3.29 34.58
N PRO A 197 -17.87 4.28 35.50
CA PRO A 197 -18.73 5.46 35.45
C PRO A 197 -18.29 6.36 34.29
N VAL A 198 -19.09 6.47 33.24
CA VAL A 198 -18.77 7.22 32.03
C VAL A 198 -18.84 8.73 32.31
N LYS A 199 -17.81 9.48 31.89
CA LYS A 199 -17.77 10.95 32.00
C LYS A 199 -18.96 11.55 31.23
N PRO A 200 -19.61 12.61 31.74
CA PRO A 200 -20.77 13.23 31.08
C PRO A 200 -20.55 13.66 29.62
N SER A 201 -19.31 13.95 29.22
CA SER A 201 -18.94 14.30 27.84
C SER A 201 -19.08 13.15 26.84
N TYR A 202 -19.06 11.89 27.28
CA TYR A 202 -19.18 10.72 26.39
C TYR A 202 -20.55 10.05 26.43
N ALA A 203 -21.28 10.19 27.54
CA ALA A 203 -22.59 9.55 27.74
C ALA A 203 -23.62 9.79 26.61
N PRO A 204 -23.75 11.01 26.02
CA PRO A 204 -24.68 11.24 24.91
C PRO A 204 -24.39 10.46 23.62
N TYR A 205 -23.22 9.83 23.51
CA TYR A 205 -22.81 9.04 22.34
C TYR A 205 -22.89 7.52 22.57
N ILE A 206 -23.26 7.07 23.77
CA ILE A 206 -23.36 5.65 24.10
C ILE A 206 -24.83 5.25 24.14
N ASP A 207 -25.27 4.52 23.12
CA ASP A 207 -26.52 3.79 23.08
C ASP A 207 -26.28 2.34 22.61
N LEU A 208 -27.36 1.56 22.42
CA LEU A 208 -27.24 0.17 21.98
C LEU A 208 -26.51 0.05 20.64
N ASP A 209 -26.87 0.91 19.68
CA ASP A 209 -26.39 0.86 18.31
C ASP A 209 -24.90 1.23 18.25
N PHE A 210 -24.48 2.23 19.03
CA PHE A 210 -23.06 2.55 19.24
C PHE A 210 -22.26 1.35 19.77
N ILE A 211 -22.75 0.63 20.79
CA ILE A 211 -22.03 -0.53 21.36
C ILE A 211 -21.95 -1.65 20.32
N VAL A 212 -23.08 -1.97 19.68
CA VAL A 212 -23.19 -3.03 18.66
C VAL A 212 -22.26 -2.77 17.47
N GLU A 213 -22.31 -1.57 16.89
CA GLU A 213 -21.46 -1.22 15.74
C GLU A 213 -19.98 -1.10 16.14
N THR A 214 -19.66 -0.66 17.36
CA THR A 214 -18.27 -0.68 17.86
C THR A 214 -17.73 -2.10 17.97
N ILE A 215 -18.53 -3.08 18.40
CA ILE A 215 -18.13 -4.48 18.46
C ILE A 215 -17.95 -5.06 17.05
N LYS A 216 -18.94 -4.90 16.16
CA LYS A 216 -18.86 -5.38 14.76
C LYS A 216 -17.70 -4.79 13.99
N HIS A 217 -17.34 -3.55 14.28
CA HIS A 217 -16.22 -2.86 13.65
C HIS A 217 -14.87 -3.52 13.99
N TYR A 218 -14.62 -3.80 15.27
CA TYR A 218 -13.36 -4.43 15.70
C TYR A 218 -13.34 -5.97 15.56
N MET A 219 -14.49 -6.64 15.46
CA MET A 219 -14.60 -8.10 15.51
C MET A 219 -15.18 -8.69 14.21
N LEU A 220 -14.34 -9.36 13.41
CA LEU A 220 -14.78 -10.20 12.29
C LEU A 220 -15.43 -11.50 12.77
N THR A 221 -15.00 -12.03 13.92
CA THR A 221 -15.59 -13.19 14.57
C THR A 221 -15.87 -12.89 16.04
N LEU A 222 -16.95 -13.48 16.55
CA LEU A 222 -17.42 -13.36 17.92
C LEU A 222 -17.94 -14.74 18.37
N PRO A 223 -17.03 -15.67 18.73
CA PRO A 223 -17.39 -17.06 19.01
C PRO A 223 -18.12 -17.23 20.35
N ILE A 224 -17.83 -16.38 21.33
CA ILE A 224 -18.53 -16.32 22.61
C ILE A 224 -19.73 -15.37 22.45
N PRO A 225 -20.96 -15.77 22.79
CA PRO A 225 -22.12 -14.90 22.77
C PRO A 225 -21.95 -13.68 23.68
N VAL A 226 -22.24 -12.49 23.15
CA VAL A 226 -22.24 -11.23 23.90
C VAL A 226 -23.67 -10.72 23.99
N ASN A 227 -24.25 -10.79 25.19
CA ASN A 227 -25.53 -10.16 25.48
C ASN A 227 -25.30 -8.68 25.78
N ILE A 228 -26.02 -7.78 25.13
CA ILE A 228 -25.87 -6.34 25.29
C ILE A 228 -27.23 -5.77 25.71
N ARG A 229 -27.29 -5.10 26.86
CA ARG A 229 -28.48 -4.36 27.32
C ARG A 229 -28.15 -2.88 27.48
N CYS A 230 -28.87 -2.02 26.78
CA CYS A 230 -28.77 -0.57 26.91
C CYS A 230 -30.14 -0.04 27.32
N ASP A 231 -30.24 0.46 28.55
CA ASP A 231 -31.49 0.92 29.16
C ASP A 231 -32.59 -0.16 29.09
N THR A 232 -33.58 0.00 28.20
CA THR A 232 -34.69 -0.92 27.97
C THR A 232 -34.51 -1.84 26.76
N ARG A 233 -33.48 -1.62 25.94
CA ARG A 233 -33.22 -2.40 24.72
C ARG A 233 -32.17 -3.49 24.99
N GLU A 234 -32.34 -4.67 24.40
CA GLU A 234 -31.34 -5.73 24.46
C GLU A 234 -31.14 -6.47 23.13
N VAL A 235 -29.94 -7.00 22.91
CA VAL A 235 -29.57 -7.82 21.74
C VAL A 235 -28.47 -8.82 22.14
N CYS A 236 -28.49 -10.01 21.55
CA CYS A 236 -27.39 -10.97 21.65
C CYS A 236 -26.59 -10.95 20.35
N LEU A 237 -25.27 -10.74 20.42
CA LEU A 237 -24.36 -10.86 19.28
C LEU A 237 -23.61 -12.19 19.36
N SER A 238 -23.65 -12.96 18.27
CA SER A 238 -22.81 -14.14 18.08
C SER A 238 -22.45 -14.27 16.60
N GLN A 239 -21.17 -14.45 16.30
CA GLN A 239 -20.65 -14.62 14.94
C GLN A 239 -19.44 -15.57 14.96
N PRO A 240 -19.65 -16.89 15.21
CA PRO A 240 -18.55 -17.85 15.36
C PRO A 240 -17.76 -18.12 14.07
N LYS A 241 -18.22 -17.61 12.91
CA LYS A 241 -17.55 -17.70 11.61
C LYS A 241 -17.49 -16.33 10.97
N ALA A 242 -16.41 -16.05 10.24
CA ALA A 242 -16.23 -14.77 9.56
C ALA A 242 -17.36 -14.51 8.55
N LYS A 243 -17.97 -13.33 8.63
CA LYS A 243 -18.94 -12.85 7.65
C LYS A 243 -18.27 -11.85 6.71
N TRP A 244 -17.88 -12.34 5.54
CA TRP A 244 -17.23 -11.54 4.50
C TRP A 244 -18.23 -10.57 3.86
N ASN A 245 -17.85 -9.30 3.76
CA ASN A 245 -18.61 -8.26 3.06
C ASN A 245 -17.89 -7.90 1.77
N TYR A 246 -17.93 -8.84 0.84
CA TYR A 246 -17.17 -8.80 -0.41
C TYR A 246 -18.12 -9.16 -1.58
N PRO A 247 -18.03 -8.52 -2.75
CA PRO A 247 -18.84 -8.89 -3.89
C PRO A 247 -18.49 -10.33 -4.32
N MET A 248 -19.48 -11.23 -4.33
CA MET A 248 -19.29 -12.64 -4.71
C MET A 248 -19.57 -12.90 -6.19
N ASN A 249 -20.12 -11.92 -6.91
CA ASN A 249 -20.46 -12.03 -8.33
C ASN A 249 -19.26 -11.58 -9.16
N GLU A 250 -18.67 -12.48 -9.95
CA GLU A 250 -17.65 -12.09 -10.93
C GLU A 250 -18.24 -11.22 -12.04
N LEU A 251 -17.55 -10.13 -12.36
CA LEU A 251 -17.89 -9.21 -13.44
C LEU A 251 -16.68 -9.08 -14.37
N VAL A 252 -16.91 -8.91 -15.68
CA VAL A 252 -15.81 -8.73 -16.64
C VAL A 252 -14.95 -7.52 -16.24
N GLY A 253 -13.64 -7.76 -16.08
CA GLY A 253 -12.69 -6.77 -15.59
C GLY A 253 -12.57 -6.71 -14.06
N MET A 254 -13.01 -7.73 -13.34
CA MET A 254 -12.86 -7.92 -11.91
C MET A 254 -12.48 -9.38 -11.64
N ASN A 255 -11.42 -9.61 -10.89
CA ASN A 255 -10.98 -10.93 -10.47
C ASN A 255 -10.94 -11.00 -8.95
N ILE A 256 -11.61 -12.00 -8.37
CA ILE A 256 -11.78 -12.15 -6.93
C ILE A 256 -11.25 -13.51 -6.50
N ILE A 257 -10.14 -13.49 -5.77
CA ILE A 257 -9.41 -14.67 -5.34
C ILE A 257 -9.83 -14.96 -3.90
N ARG A 258 -10.54 -16.07 -3.69
CA ARG A 258 -10.78 -16.59 -2.34
C ARG A 258 -9.48 -17.16 -1.77
N VAL A 259 -9.13 -16.73 -0.57
CA VAL A 259 -8.00 -17.20 0.20
C VAL A 259 -8.51 -18.12 1.30
N ASP A 260 -7.95 -19.33 1.41
CA ASP A 260 -8.23 -20.26 2.50
C ASP A 260 -7.06 -21.24 2.64
N ASN A 261 -6.09 -20.91 3.49
CA ASN A 261 -4.90 -21.72 3.74
C ASN A 261 -4.60 -21.84 5.25
N SER A 262 -3.43 -22.35 5.64
CA SER A 262 -3.06 -22.60 7.04
C SER A 262 -2.81 -21.32 7.87
N LEU A 263 -2.59 -20.17 7.21
CA LEU A 263 -2.34 -18.88 7.84
C LEU A 263 -3.48 -17.89 7.62
N LEU A 264 -4.01 -17.82 6.39
CA LEU A 264 -4.95 -16.80 5.94
C LEU A 264 -6.30 -17.38 5.52
N GLU A 265 -7.35 -16.60 5.71
CA GLU A 265 -8.66 -16.75 5.06
C GLU A 265 -9.19 -15.38 4.60
N GLY A 266 -10.07 -15.39 3.62
CA GLY A 266 -10.78 -14.20 3.14
C GLY A 266 -10.70 -14.05 1.63
N TYR A 267 -10.55 -12.81 1.17
CA TYR A 267 -10.60 -12.47 -0.25
C TYR A 267 -9.58 -11.39 -0.61
N VAL A 268 -9.06 -11.49 -1.83
CA VAL A 268 -8.25 -10.48 -2.52
C VAL A 268 -8.92 -10.19 -3.86
N ALA A 269 -8.94 -8.93 -4.30
CA ALA A 269 -9.44 -8.57 -5.63
C ALA A 269 -8.52 -7.63 -6.39
N ILE A 270 -8.51 -7.85 -7.69
CA ILE A 270 -7.82 -7.05 -8.71
C ILE A 270 -8.89 -6.63 -9.73
N TYR A 271 -8.98 -5.35 -10.07
CA TYR A 271 -10.09 -4.84 -10.86
C TYR A 271 -9.78 -3.58 -11.68
N HIS A 272 -10.58 -3.34 -12.73
CA HIS A 272 -10.52 -2.10 -13.49
C HIS A 272 -11.08 -0.90 -12.70
N PRO A 273 -10.61 0.34 -12.96
CA PRO A 273 -11.02 1.55 -12.23
C PRO A 273 -12.54 1.76 -12.15
N LYS A 274 -13.28 1.39 -13.21
CA LYS A 274 -14.76 1.46 -13.28
C LYS A 274 -15.47 0.68 -12.16
N HIS A 275 -14.83 -0.34 -11.60
CA HIS A 275 -15.40 -1.21 -10.57
C HIS A 275 -15.02 -0.80 -9.14
N LYS A 276 -14.26 0.30 -8.96
CA LYS A 276 -13.80 0.75 -7.64
C LYS A 276 -14.92 1.00 -6.63
N GLY A 277 -16.12 1.34 -7.09
CA GLY A 277 -17.31 1.52 -6.25
C GLY A 277 -17.91 0.23 -5.66
N TYR A 278 -17.54 -0.96 -6.17
CA TYR A 278 -18.02 -2.24 -5.62
C TYR A 278 -17.23 -2.72 -4.40
N PHE A 279 -16.05 -2.14 -4.15
CA PHE A 279 -15.16 -2.56 -3.08
C PHE A 279 -15.14 -1.56 -1.94
N HIS A 280 -15.32 -2.06 -0.72
CA HIS A 280 -15.08 -1.30 0.49
C HIS A 280 -13.57 -1.11 0.72
N LYS A 281 -13.22 -0.29 1.72
CA LYS A 281 -11.82 -0.17 2.17
C LYS A 281 -11.29 -1.56 2.54
N SER A 282 -10.04 -1.83 2.17
CA SER A 282 -9.37 -3.07 2.56
C SER A 282 -9.36 -3.22 4.08
N THR A 283 -9.42 -4.46 4.58
CA THR A 283 -9.42 -4.77 6.01
C THR A 283 -8.54 -5.98 6.30
N LEU A 284 -7.78 -5.88 7.40
CA LEU A 284 -6.96 -6.97 7.92
C LEU A 284 -7.37 -7.27 9.37
N TYR A 285 -7.61 -8.54 9.63
CA TYR A 285 -7.88 -9.07 10.97
C TYR A 285 -6.78 -10.06 11.36
N GLN A 286 -6.52 -10.19 12.66
CA GLN A 286 -5.71 -11.26 13.25
C GLN A 286 -6.51 -11.92 14.36
N GLN A 287 -6.66 -13.25 14.28
CA GLN A 287 -7.51 -14.05 15.16
C GLN A 287 -8.98 -13.55 15.18
N GLY A 288 -9.43 -12.88 14.11
CA GLY A 288 -10.74 -12.23 14.02
C GLY A 288 -10.84 -10.81 14.58
N VAL A 289 -9.74 -10.24 15.09
CA VAL A 289 -9.67 -8.87 15.64
C VAL A 289 -9.05 -7.91 14.62
N LEU A 290 -9.65 -6.74 14.39
CA LEU A 290 -9.17 -5.75 13.42
C LEU A 290 -7.77 -5.25 13.79
N VAL A 291 -6.84 -5.28 12.82
CA VAL A 291 -5.44 -4.85 12.99
C VAL A 291 -5.32 -3.32 12.94
N SER A 292 -6.01 -2.68 12.00
CA SER A 292 -5.94 -1.22 11.78
C SER A 292 -7.12 -0.70 10.99
N ASP A 293 -7.60 0.49 11.34
CA ASP A 293 -8.52 1.31 10.54
C ASP A 293 -7.86 1.93 9.30
N ALA A 294 -6.53 2.00 9.28
CA ALA A 294 -5.72 2.68 8.29
C ALA A 294 -4.86 1.69 7.49
N THR A 295 -5.46 0.61 6.99
CA THR A 295 -4.79 -0.48 6.24
C THR A 295 -3.78 -0.06 5.18
N ASP A 296 -3.94 1.12 4.58
CA ASP A 296 -3.03 1.67 3.58
C ASP A 296 -1.61 1.87 4.14
N ILE A 297 -1.48 2.15 5.45
CA ILE A 297 -0.17 2.27 6.13
C ILE A 297 0.58 0.94 6.18
N LEU A 298 -0.12 -0.20 6.11
CA LEU A 298 0.48 -1.53 6.23
C LEU A 298 1.28 -1.93 4.97
N GLY A 299 1.19 -1.18 3.87
CA GLY A 299 1.95 -1.44 2.64
C GLY A 299 1.62 -2.76 1.91
N LEU A 300 0.48 -3.38 2.25
CA LEU A 300 0.13 -4.72 1.77
C LEU A 300 -0.33 -4.81 0.30
N ALA A 301 -0.64 -3.67 -0.34
CA ALA A 301 -1.06 -3.62 -1.73
C ALA A 301 0.16 -3.72 -2.69
N PRO A 302 0.13 -4.58 -3.72
CA PRO A 302 1.17 -4.59 -4.75
C PRO A 302 1.18 -3.30 -5.58
N SER A 303 2.33 -2.64 -5.63
CA SER A 303 2.50 -1.32 -6.27
C SER A 303 2.33 -1.32 -7.79
N TRP A 304 2.44 -2.49 -8.42
CA TRP A 304 2.29 -2.71 -9.86
C TRP A 304 0.85 -2.99 -10.31
N ILE A 305 -0.09 -3.10 -9.36
CA ILE A 305 -1.54 -3.25 -9.61
C ILE A 305 -2.22 -1.90 -9.48
N ASP A 306 -3.04 -1.53 -10.46
CA ASP A 306 -3.68 -0.21 -10.48
C ASP A 306 -4.84 -0.06 -9.48
N ASN A 307 -5.65 -1.12 -9.30
CA ASN A 307 -6.67 -1.17 -8.26
C ASN A 307 -6.69 -2.55 -7.60
N PHE A 308 -6.49 -2.54 -6.29
CA PHE A 308 -6.34 -3.69 -5.44
C PHE A 308 -7.18 -3.50 -4.18
N SER A 309 -7.85 -4.54 -3.71
CA SER A 309 -8.46 -4.54 -2.38
C SER A 309 -8.37 -5.92 -1.74
N TYR A 310 -8.52 -5.99 -0.43
CA TYR A 310 -8.51 -7.25 0.30
C TYR A 310 -9.36 -7.19 1.57
N GLN A 311 -9.97 -8.31 1.93
CA GLN A 311 -10.56 -8.53 3.25
C GLN A 311 -10.00 -9.86 3.76
N LEU A 312 -9.04 -9.79 4.68
CA LEU A 312 -8.26 -10.96 5.12
C LEU A 312 -8.27 -11.11 6.64
N ASN A 313 -8.27 -12.36 7.10
CA ASN A 313 -8.02 -12.72 8.49
C ASN A 313 -6.83 -13.67 8.58
N ILE A 314 -5.90 -13.34 9.47
CA ILE A 314 -4.82 -14.22 9.89
C ILE A 314 -5.39 -15.13 10.99
N LYS A 315 -5.45 -16.45 10.75
CA LYS A 315 -6.14 -17.42 11.62
C LYS A 315 -5.50 -17.60 13.01
N LYS A 316 -4.27 -17.15 13.18
CA LYS A 316 -3.43 -17.26 14.40
C LYS A 316 -2.62 -15.98 14.60
N ARG A 317 -1.94 -15.83 15.73
CA ARG A 317 -0.98 -14.74 15.93
C ARG A 317 0.19 -14.87 14.94
N PHE A 318 0.56 -13.75 14.32
CA PHE A 318 1.63 -13.71 13.31
C PHE A 318 2.31 -12.35 13.25
N LEU A 319 1.52 -11.28 13.14
CA LEU A 319 2.00 -9.90 13.18
C LEU A 319 2.24 -9.43 14.62
N ASN A 320 3.31 -8.66 14.78
CA ASN A 320 3.57 -7.84 15.96
C ASN A 320 2.68 -6.59 15.87
N ILE A 321 1.48 -6.67 16.43
CA ILE A 321 0.50 -5.58 16.48
C ILE A 321 1.04 -4.42 17.33
N SER A 322 0.74 -3.16 16.96
CA SER A 322 1.13 -2.01 17.79
C SER A 322 0.53 -2.08 19.20
N ILE A 323 1.17 -1.42 20.17
CA ILE A 323 0.74 -1.48 21.58
C ILE A 323 -0.69 -0.90 21.76
N SER A 324 -1.04 0.12 20.97
CA SER A 324 -2.38 0.71 20.84
C SER A 324 -3.37 -0.11 19.99
N ARG A 325 -2.88 -1.12 19.26
CA ARG A 325 -3.57 -1.92 18.22
C ARG A 325 -4.30 -1.04 17.20
N ASP A 326 -3.54 -0.18 16.55
CA ASP A 326 -3.93 0.68 15.42
C ASP A 326 -3.10 0.38 14.16
N GLY A 327 -2.20 -0.60 14.22
CA GLY A 327 -1.28 -1.01 13.15
C GLY A 327 -0.48 -2.25 13.52
N ALA A 328 0.54 -2.54 12.71
CA ALA A 328 1.55 -3.55 12.99
C ALA A 328 2.94 -2.93 12.88
N ALA A 329 3.93 -3.52 13.52
CA ALA A 329 5.33 -3.13 13.36
C ALA A 329 5.78 -3.38 11.90
N PHE A 330 6.61 -2.47 11.39
CA PHE A 330 7.27 -2.63 10.09
C PHE A 330 8.50 -3.54 10.25
N ASP A 331 8.23 -4.84 10.34
CA ASP A 331 9.22 -5.89 10.57
C ASP A 331 9.12 -7.03 9.55
N GLU A 332 9.93 -8.07 9.76
CA GLU A 332 9.97 -9.26 8.92
C GLU A 332 8.61 -9.95 8.77
N LYS A 333 7.71 -9.88 9.78
CA LYS A 333 6.39 -10.51 9.71
C LYS A 333 5.42 -9.72 8.84
N LEU A 334 5.49 -8.40 8.85
CA LEU A 334 4.71 -7.59 7.91
C LEU A 334 5.18 -7.80 6.46
N ILE A 335 6.49 -7.95 6.25
CA ILE A 335 7.08 -8.29 4.93
C ILE A 335 6.65 -9.69 4.49
N GLU A 336 6.71 -10.69 5.38
CA GLU A 336 6.27 -12.06 5.10
C GLU A 336 4.77 -12.10 4.73
N LEU A 337 3.92 -11.32 5.41
CA LEU A 337 2.51 -11.17 5.03
C LEU A 337 2.33 -10.56 3.63
N ARG A 338 3.10 -9.51 3.30
CA ARG A 338 3.08 -8.91 1.95
C ARG A 338 3.51 -9.94 0.89
N GLN A 339 4.49 -10.79 1.18
CA GLN A 339 4.92 -11.88 0.29
C GLN A 339 3.83 -12.95 0.12
N TYR A 340 3.11 -13.34 1.17
CA TYR A 340 1.96 -14.25 1.04
C TYR A 340 0.86 -13.68 0.14
N ILE A 341 0.58 -12.38 0.24
CA ILE A 341 -0.36 -11.68 -0.65
C ILE A 341 0.13 -11.70 -2.11
N GLY A 342 1.44 -11.50 -2.32
CA GLY A 342 2.07 -11.68 -3.63
C GLY A 342 1.89 -13.09 -4.19
N GLN A 343 2.16 -14.11 -3.36
CA GLN A 343 2.04 -15.52 -3.75
C GLN A 343 0.60 -15.89 -4.15
N ILE A 344 -0.41 -15.40 -3.46
CA ILE A 344 -1.83 -15.60 -3.82
C ILE A 344 -2.12 -15.14 -5.26
N ILE A 345 -1.49 -14.05 -5.69
CA ILE A 345 -1.67 -13.49 -7.05
C ILE A 345 -0.82 -14.27 -8.07
N ILE A 346 0.39 -14.70 -7.69
CA ILE A 346 1.24 -15.59 -8.50
C ILE A 346 0.54 -16.94 -8.74
N ASP A 347 -0.12 -17.51 -7.74
CA ASP A 347 -0.84 -18.78 -7.88
C ASP A 347 -2.06 -18.63 -8.80
N ALA A 348 -2.82 -17.52 -8.66
CA ALA A 348 -4.01 -17.25 -9.46
C ALA A 348 -3.70 -16.96 -10.95
N PHE A 349 -2.63 -16.21 -11.24
CA PHE A 349 -2.30 -15.78 -12.61
C PHE A 349 -1.13 -16.55 -13.24
N GLY A 350 -0.38 -17.34 -12.47
CA GLY A 350 0.86 -17.98 -12.91
C GLY A 350 0.70 -19.01 -14.03
N GLN A 351 -0.49 -19.60 -14.19
CA GLN A 351 -0.81 -20.48 -15.33
C GLN A 351 -1.19 -19.71 -16.59
N SER A 352 -1.83 -18.54 -16.46
CA SER A 352 -2.31 -17.71 -17.57
C SER A 352 -1.94 -16.23 -17.41
N PRO A 353 -0.65 -15.84 -17.39
CA PRO A 353 -0.23 -14.50 -16.98
C PRO A 353 -0.80 -13.36 -17.84
N LEU A 354 -1.10 -13.62 -19.11
CA LEU A 354 -1.67 -12.61 -20.02
C LEU A 354 -3.00 -12.04 -19.52
N THR A 355 -3.79 -12.80 -18.74
CA THR A 355 -5.05 -12.30 -18.16
C THR A 355 -4.83 -11.25 -17.07
N LEU A 356 -3.61 -11.16 -16.50
CA LEU A 356 -3.21 -10.12 -15.56
C LEU A 356 -2.97 -8.77 -16.25
N GLY A 357 -2.58 -8.78 -17.53
CA GLY A 357 -2.14 -7.58 -18.27
C GLY A 357 -3.15 -6.43 -18.26
N GLN A 358 -4.45 -6.74 -18.26
CA GLN A 358 -5.54 -5.75 -18.21
C GLN A 358 -5.62 -4.95 -16.89
N TYR A 359 -4.95 -5.43 -15.83
CA TYR A 359 -4.98 -4.83 -14.48
C TYR A 359 -3.68 -4.10 -14.10
N LEU A 360 -2.66 -4.19 -14.95
CA LEU A 360 -1.38 -3.53 -14.76
C LEU A 360 -1.49 -2.05 -15.12
N SER A 361 -0.65 -1.23 -14.49
CA SER A 361 -0.42 0.15 -14.93
C SER A 361 0.14 0.17 -16.36
N ASP A 362 -0.13 1.24 -17.12
CA ASP A 362 0.37 1.50 -18.49
C ASP A 362 1.90 1.78 -18.56
N GLY A 363 2.64 1.40 -17.52
CA GLY A 363 4.05 1.67 -17.31
C GLY A 363 4.36 3.10 -16.88
N ARG A 364 3.39 4.02 -16.71
CA ARG A 364 3.63 5.31 -16.04
C ARG A 364 3.95 5.12 -14.56
N LYS A 365 3.25 4.20 -13.90
CA LYS A 365 3.62 3.75 -12.56
C LYS A 365 4.62 2.61 -12.66
N ARG A 366 5.31 2.40 -11.55
CA ARG A 366 6.23 1.30 -11.31
C ARG A 366 5.52 -0.05 -11.45
N LEU A 367 6.04 -0.90 -12.34
CA LEU A 367 5.63 -2.29 -12.53
C LEU A 367 6.63 -3.28 -11.92
N VAL A 368 7.88 -2.86 -11.73
CA VAL A 368 8.94 -3.64 -11.08
C VAL A 368 8.94 -3.34 -9.58
N CYS A 369 8.93 -4.37 -8.73
CA CYS A 369 8.97 -4.25 -7.27
C CYS A 369 10.19 -4.97 -6.67
N GLU A 370 10.31 -4.97 -5.35
CA GLU A 370 11.35 -5.71 -4.62
C GLU A 370 11.18 -7.24 -4.61
N TYR A 371 10.02 -7.77 -5.00
CA TYR A 371 9.71 -9.20 -4.96
C TYR A 371 9.93 -9.85 -6.33
N GLU A 372 11.01 -10.62 -6.47
CA GLU A 372 11.43 -11.10 -7.80
C GLU A 372 10.45 -12.12 -8.42
N ALA A 373 9.73 -12.90 -7.61
CA ALA A 373 8.67 -13.78 -8.12
C ALA A 373 7.46 -13.00 -8.69
N GLU A 374 7.19 -11.80 -8.18
CA GLU A 374 6.16 -10.91 -8.75
C GLU A 374 6.67 -10.26 -10.05
N ASN A 375 7.93 -9.84 -10.09
CA ASN A 375 8.58 -9.35 -11.31
C ASN A 375 8.59 -10.44 -12.41
N GLU A 376 8.81 -11.70 -12.03
CA GLU A 376 8.73 -12.86 -12.91
C GLU A 376 7.32 -13.09 -13.48
N LEU A 377 6.27 -12.87 -12.68
CA LEU A 377 4.88 -12.92 -13.13
C LEU A 377 4.56 -11.76 -14.10
N VAL A 378 4.87 -10.52 -13.70
CA VAL A 378 4.54 -9.32 -14.47
C VAL A 378 5.25 -9.30 -15.82
N SER A 379 6.53 -9.71 -15.88
CA SER A 379 7.27 -9.83 -17.15
C SER A 379 6.73 -10.91 -18.11
N ARG A 380 5.93 -11.87 -17.61
CA ARG A 380 5.17 -12.83 -18.44
C ARG A 380 3.80 -12.30 -18.87
N ALA A 381 3.24 -11.35 -18.13
CA ALA A 381 1.92 -10.76 -18.36
C ALA A 381 1.97 -9.59 -19.36
N VAL A 382 3.02 -8.77 -19.31
CA VAL A 382 3.21 -7.64 -20.23
C VAL A 382 3.70 -8.15 -21.59
N GLN A 383 2.90 -7.94 -22.63
CA GLN A 383 3.28 -8.18 -24.02
C GLN A 383 3.83 -6.91 -24.68
N VAL A 384 4.83 -7.07 -25.54
CA VAL A 384 5.40 -6.05 -26.41
C VAL A 384 5.32 -6.51 -27.86
N LEU A 385 5.07 -5.58 -28.78
CA LEU A 385 5.17 -5.84 -30.21
C LEU A 385 6.61 -5.53 -30.67
N VAL A 386 7.23 -6.48 -31.38
CA VAL A 386 8.62 -6.37 -31.84
C VAL A 386 8.76 -6.81 -33.29
N TYR A 387 9.77 -6.29 -34.00
CA TYR A 387 10.22 -6.81 -35.28
C TYR A 387 11.55 -7.53 -35.11
N ILE A 388 11.59 -8.80 -35.49
CA ILE A 388 12.78 -9.66 -35.39
C ILE A 388 12.74 -10.73 -36.48
N LYS A 389 13.88 -11.01 -37.13
CA LYS A 389 13.99 -11.99 -38.24
C LYS A 389 12.89 -11.83 -39.30
N GLU A 390 12.78 -10.61 -39.82
CA GLU A 390 11.83 -10.20 -40.87
C GLU A 390 10.33 -10.33 -40.51
N ARG A 391 9.98 -10.47 -39.23
CA ARG A 391 8.60 -10.67 -38.77
C ARG A 391 8.23 -9.74 -37.63
N GLU A 392 7.02 -9.20 -37.70
CA GLU A 392 6.35 -8.59 -36.55
C GLU A 392 5.76 -9.70 -35.68
N VAL A 393 6.02 -9.66 -34.38
CA VAL A 393 5.56 -10.65 -33.39
C VAL A 393 5.25 -9.96 -32.08
N GLU A 394 4.13 -10.35 -31.47
CA GLU A 394 3.75 -9.92 -30.12
C GLU A 394 4.19 -10.97 -29.10
N VAL A 395 5.03 -10.60 -28.14
CA VAL A 395 5.64 -11.53 -27.19
C VAL A 395 5.74 -10.93 -25.78
N PRO A 396 5.69 -11.74 -24.70
CA PRO A 396 5.97 -11.25 -23.36
C PRO A 396 7.37 -10.64 -23.23
N VAL A 397 7.52 -9.62 -22.38
CA VAL A 397 8.82 -8.99 -22.06
C VAL A 397 9.86 -10.03 -21.66
N ARG A 398 9.47 -11.02 -20.84
CA ARG A 398 10.34 -12.13 -20.44
C ARG A 398 10.87 -12.95 -21.63
N THR A 399 10.07 -13.14 -22.67
CA THR A 399 10.48 -13.89 -23.87
C THR A 399 11.58 -13.16 -24.62
N VAL A 400 11.50 -11.82 -24.70
CA VAL A 400 12.56 -10.98 -25.29
C VAL A 400 13.85 -11.10 -24.48
N ILE A 401 13.78 -10.88 -23.16
CA ILE A 401 14.95 -10.97 -22.26
C ILE A 401 15.62 -12.35 -22.38
N ASN A 402 14.85 -13.43 -22.17
CA ASN A 402 15.36 -14.81 -22.25
C ASN A 402 15.95 -15.16 -23.62
N GLY A 403 15.41 -14.60 -24.72
CA GLY A 403 15.90 -14.82 -26.07
C GLY A 403 17.30 -14.25 -26.33
N PHE A 404 17.75 -13.29 -25.53
CA PHE A 404 19.02 -12.59 -25.69
C PHE A 404 20.00 -12.74 -24.50
N ILE A 405 19.64 -13.50 -23.46
CA ILE A 405 20.58 -13.87 -22.38
C ILE A 405 21.87 -14.46 -22.96
N GLY A 406 23.01 -14.03 -22.42
CA GLY A 406 24.35 -14.40 -22.89
C GLY A 406 24.89 -13.53 -24.02
N ARG A 407 24.21 -12.46 -24.42
CA ARG A 407 24.62 -11.57 -25.54
C ARG A 407 24.66 -10.10 -25.15
N LYS A 408 25.46 -9.33 -25.89
CA LYS A 408 25.25 -7.89 -26.05
C LYS A 408 24.42 -7.68 -27.31
N ILE A 409 23.48 -6.76 -27.27
CA ILE A 409 22.53 -6.52 -28.37
C ILE A 409 22.34 -5.03 -28.64
N LYS A 410 21.94 -4.72 -29.87
CA LYS A 410 21.43 -3.43 -30.31
C LYS A 410 19.93 -3.50 -30.50
N ILE A 411 19.21 -2.61 -29.82
CA ILE A 411 17.76 -2.45 -29.92
C ILE A 411 17.48 -1.09 -30.54
N ALA A 412 16.52 -1.01 -31.46
CA ALA A 412 15.91 0.27 -31.83
C ALA A 412 14.48 0.34 -31.30
N PHE A 413 14.09 1.47 -30.72
CA PHE A 413 12.69 1.80 -30.50
C PHE A 413 12.21 2.77 -31.57
N MET A 414 11.08 2.44 -32.21
CA MET A 414 10.47 3.23 -33.28
C MET A 414 8.96 2.98 -33.27
N GLN A 415 8.14 3.99 -33.60
CA GLN A 415 6.70 3.75 -33.79
C GLN A 415 6.46 2.85 -35.02
N ARG A 416 5.48 1.93 -34.95
CA ARG A 416 5.20 0.99 -36.04
C ARG A 416 4.88 1.67 -37.37
N ALA A 417 4.12 2.77 -37.33
CA ALA A 417 3.80 3.57 -38.52
C ALA A 417 5.05 4.29 -39.09
N LEU A 418 5.99 4.72 -38.24
CA LEU A 418 7.26 5.30 -38.68
C LEU A 418 8.18 4.26 -39.31
N PHE A 419 8.22 3.05 -38.76
CA PHE A 419 8.97 1.92 -39.31
C PHE A 419 8.46 1.51 -40.70
N ALA A 420 7.14 1.43 -40.88
CA ALA A 420 6.52 1.19 -42.18
C ALA A 420 6.88 2.30 -43.19
N HIS A 421 6.75 3.57 -42.80
CA HIS A 421 7.13 4.70 -43.64
C HIS A 421 8.61 4.65 -44.04
N TYR A 422 9.52 4.37 -43.11
CA TYR A 422 10.95 4.27 -43.37
C TYR A 422 11.26 3.19 -44.42
N ARG A 423 10.71 2.00 -44.23
CA ARG A 423 10.86 0.85 -45.15
C ARG A 423 10.35 1.14 -46.55
N GLU A 424 9.23 1.85 -46.67
CA GLU A 424 8.57 2.12 -47.96
C GLU A 424 9.20 3.27 -48.73
N ASN A 425 9.67 4.32 -48.04
CA ASN A 425 10.07 5.58 -48.68
C ASN A 425 11.59 5.74 -48.81
N TYR A 426 12.38 5.10 -47.93
CA TYR A 426 13.85 5.18 -47.93
C TYR A 426 14.49 3.78 -47.88
N PRO A 427 14.25 2.90 -48.88
CA PRO A 427 14.59 1.48 -48.81
C PRO A 427 16.10 1.19 -48.71
N TYR A 428 16.96 2.09 -49.20
CA TYR A 428 18.42 1.94 -49.10
C TYR A 428 18.92 2.16 -47.67
N ASP A 429 18.50 3.28 -47.06
CA ASP A 429 18.84 3.66 -45.69
C ASP A 429 18.16 2.73 -44.66
N TYR A 430 16.94 2.28 -44.95
CA TYR A 430 16.26 1.23 -44.19
C TYR A 430 17.07 -0.08 -44.16
N GLY A 431 17.73 -0.46 -45.26
CA GLY A 431 18.60 -1.63 -45.30
C GLY A 431 19.76 -1.54 -44.31
N GLN A 432 20.46 -0.40 -44.30
CA GLN A 432 21.54 -0.15 -43.33
C GLN A 432 21.03 -0.07 -41.89
N PHE A 433 19.82 0.49 -41.69
CA PHE A 433 19.16 0.54 -40.39
C PHE A 433 18.84 -0.86 -39.88
N ILE A 434 18.19 -1.73 -40.68
CA ILE A 434 17.74 -3.03 -40.18
C ILE A 434 18.91 -3.99 -39.92
N ASP A 435 20.00 -3.90 -40.69
CA ASP A 435 21.23 -4.67 -40.47
C ASP A 435 21.98 -4.28 -39.17
N LYS A 436 21.69 -3.10 -38.60
CA LYS A 436 22.35 -2.58 -37.38
C LYS A 436 21.73 -3.12 -36.08
N TYR A 437 20.47 -3.55 -36.07
CA TYR A 437 19.71 -3.86 -34.85
C TYR A 437 19.28 -5.33 -34.77
N ASP A 438 19.53 -5.97 -33.62
CA ASP A 438 19.09 -7.35 -33.35
C ASP A 438 17.56 -7.46 -33.23
N ILE A 439 16.90 -6.37 -32.82
CA ILE A 439 15.46 -6.28 -32.58
C ILE A 439 14.97 -4.83 -32.65
N ILE A 440 13.81 -4.61 -33.26
CA ILE A 440 13.07 -3.35 -33.17
C ILE A 440 11.90 -3.54 -32.20
N VAL A 441 11.68 -2.59 -31.30
CA VAL A 441 10.57 -2.61 -30.33
C VAL A 441 9.62 -1.46 -30.66
N PHE A 442 8.32 -1.74 -30.70
CA PHE A 442 7.28 -0.77 -31.02
C PHE A 442 6.65 -0.15 -29.75
N GLU A 443 5.75 0.80 -29.93
CA GLU A 443 5.12 1.63 -28.89
C GLU A 443 4.30 0.86 -27.83
N GLN A 444 3.84 -0.35 -28.14
CA GLN A 444 3.01 -1.16 -27.24
C GLN A 444 3.77 -1.56 -25.97
N ASN A 445 3.30 -1.06 -24.81
CA ASN A 445 3.87 -1.31 -23.48
C ASN A 445 5.36 -0.95 -23.32
N ILE A 446 5.89 -0.04 -24.15
CA ILE A 446 7.32 0.31 -24.17
C ILE A 446 7.87 0.78 -22.81
N ARG A 447 7.07 1.52 -22.03
CA ARG A 447 7.45 1.94 -20.66
C ARG A 447 7.68 0.75 -19.72
N ALA A 448 6.83 -0.26 -19.80
CA ALA A 448 6.97 -1.48 -19.02
C ALA A 448 8.21 -2.27 -19.44
N PHE A 449 8.45 -2.38 -20.75
CA PHE A 449 9.67 -2.97 -21.30
C PHE A 449 10.94 -2.31 -20.75
N TRP A 450 11.01 -0.98 -20.75
CA TRP A 450 12.17 -0.25 -20.23
C TRP A 450 12.41 -0.43 -18.74
N GLN A 451 11.37 -0.56 -17.92
CA GLN A 451 11.54 -0.87 -16.48
C GLN A 451 12.21 -2.24 -16.27
N PHE A 452 11.87 -3.26 -17.06
CA PHE A 452 12.52 -4.58 -17.00
C PHE A 452 13.88 -4.62 -17.70
N MET A 453 14.08 -3.81 -18.74
CA MET A 453 15.34 -3.77 -19.51
C MET A 453 16.42 -2.89 -18.86
N THR A 454 16.07 -1.91 -18.02
CA THR A 454 17.01 -0.98 -17.36
C THR A 454 18.29 -1.64 -16.84
N PRO A 455 18.28 -2.77 -16.10
CA PRO A 455 19.51 -3.38 -15.58
C PRO A 455 20.53 -3.72 -16.68
N TYR A 456 20.05 -3.97 -17.89
CA TYR A 456 20.82 -4.38 -19.05
C TYR A 456 21.26 -3.21 -19.93
N ILE A 457 20.58 -2.06 -19.88
CA ILE A 457 20.90 -0.89 -20.74
C ILE A 457 22.30 -0.35 -20.39
N THR A 458 23.13 -0.15 -21.43
CA THR A 458 24.46 0.48 -21.31
C THR A 458 24.54 1.84 -22.01
N SER A 459 23.69 2.09 -23.01
CA SER A 459 23.44 3.43 -23.57
C SER A 459 22.04 3.49 -24.17
N MET A 460 21.42 4.68 -24.18
CA MET A 460 20.10 4.94 -24.74
C MET A 460 20.09 6.37 -25.28
N GLU A 461 19.96 6.53 -26.60
CA GLU A 461 20.25 7.77 -27.33
C GLU A 461 19.19 8.04 -28.42
N TYR A 462 18.84 9.30 -28.67
CA TYR A 462 17.98 9.65 -29.80
C TYR A 462 18.81 9.73 -31.08
N VAL A 463 18.38 9.02 -32.12
CA VAL A 463 18.95 9.10 -33.46
C VAL A 463 18.04 9.92 -34.36
N MET A 464 18.57 11.07 -34.81
CA MET A 464 17.99 11.84 -35.91
C MET A 464 18.57 11.30 -37.22
N GLY A 465 17.73 10.71 -38.07
CA GLY A 465 18.14 10.30 -39.41
C GLY A 465 18.29 11.49 -40.35
N ASP A 466 19.19 11.35 -41.34
CA ASP A 466 19.33 12.32 -42.43
C ASP A 466 18.04 12.44 -43.27
N MET A 467 17.25 11.36 -43.34
CA MET A 467 16.01 11.30 -44.11
C MET A 467 14.85 12.01 -43.38
N PRO A 468 14.06 12.85 -44.09
CA PRO A 468 12.98 13.63 -43.47
C PRO A 468 12.03 12.81 -42.60
N GLY A 469 11.83 13.27 -41.38
CA GLY A 469 10.90 12.67 -40.42
C GLY A 469 11.35 11.38 -39.75
N ILE A 470 12.56 10.87 -40.00
CA ILE A 470 13.09 9.68 -39.32
C ILE A 470 13.76 10.08 -37.99
N ILE A 471 13.07 9.87 -36.86
CA ILE A 471 13.64 9.99 -35.51
C ILE A 471 13.26 8.75 -34.70
N TYR A 472 14.24 8.10 -34.09
CA TYR A 472 14.06 6.87 -33.31
C TYR A 472 15.07 6.80 -32.16
N THR A 473 14.95 5.80 -31.28
CA THR A 473 15.85 5.63 -30.13
C THR A 473 16.77 4.42 -30.34
N ASP A 474 18.10 4.61 -30.27
CA ASP A 474 19.11 3.55 -30.24
C ASP A 474 19.36 3.14 -28.79
N VAL A 475 19.36 1.84 -28.51
CA VAL A 475 19.69 1.30 -27.19
C VAL A 475 20.73 0.19 -27.32
N SER A 476 21.83 0.34 -26.57
CA SER A 476 22.80 -0.72 -26.34
C SER A 476 22.44 -1.46 -25.06
N ALA A 477 22.37 -2.79 -25.10
CA ALA A 477 22.10 -3.59 -23.90
C ALA A 477 23.09 -4.77 -23.74
N ASP A 478 23.53 -5.00 -22.51
CA ASP A 478 24.42 -6.08 -22.10
C ASP A 478 23.68 -7.08 -21.20
N LEU A 479 23.22 -8.17 -21.83
CA LEU A 479 22.54 -9.32 -21.22
C LEU A 479 23.50 -10.52 -21.04
N THR A 480 24.82 -10.31 -21.09
CA THR A 480 25.80 -11.40 -20.90
C THR A 480 25.68 -12.09 -19.55
N VAL A 481 25.22 -11.37 -18.53
CA VAL A 481 24.91 -11.88 -17.19
C VAL A 481 23.45 -11.53 -16.87
N ALA A 482 22.69 -12.48 -16.32
CA ALA A 482 21.33 -12.23 -15.84
C ALA A 482 21.36 -11.24 -14.66
N LYS A 483 20.47 -10.24 -14.69
CA LYS A 483 20.38 -9.16 -13.69
C LYS A 483 18.96 -9.06 -13.15
N THR A 484 18.84 -8.67 -11.90
CA THR A 484 17.54 -8.43 -11.25
C THR A 484 17.01 -7.03 -11.57
N ALA A 485 15.73 -6.93 -11.90
CA ALA A 485 15.06 -5.64 -12.09
C ALA A 485 14.75 -4.96 -10.73
N ALA A 486 14.56 -5.73 -9.66
CA ALA A 486 14.22 -5.24 -8.32
C ALA A 486 15.18 -4.16 -7.79
N SER A 487 16.48 -4.28 -8.10
CA SER A 487 17.50 -3.28 -7.72
C SER A 487 17.28 -1.91 -8.36
N PHE A 488 16.70 -1.86 -9.56
CA PHE A 488 16.48 -0.65 -10.37
C PHE A 488 15.05 -0.12 -10.27
N ARG A 489 14.20 -0.68 -9.39
CA ARG A 489 12.79 -0.30 -9.24
C ARG A 489 12.54 1.17 -8.89
N ASN A 490 13.53 1.90 -8.39
CA ASN A 490 13.46 3.33 -8.09
C ASN A 490 14.12 4.22 -9.15
N ASP A 491 14.89 3.64 -10.07
CA ASP A 491 15.86 4.33 -10.92
C ASP A 491 15.92 3.62 -12.27
N TYR A 492 14.88 3.85 -13.08
CA TYR A 492 14.70 3.21 -14.39
C TYR A 492 14.73 4.23 -15.53
N VAL A 493 15.48 3.89 -16.58
CA VAL A 493 15.68 4.73 -17.76
C VAL A 493 14.46 4.58 -18.67
N LEU A 494 13.55 5.55 -18.64
CA LEU A 494 12.37 5.55 -19.54
C LEU A 494 12.65 6.19 -20.90
N ARG A 495 13.69 7.00 -21.01
CA ARG A 495 14.04 7.82 -22.19
C ARG A 495 15.55 8.10 -22.21
N PRO A 496 16.13 8.47 -23.38
CA PRO A 496 17.52 8.89 -23.48
C PRO A 496 17.92 10.03 -22.55
N GLU A 497 19.09 9.90 -21.93
CA GLU A 497 19.89 11.05 -21.50
C GLU A 497 20.72 11.51 -22.71
N TYR A 498 20.49 12.74 -23.15
CA TYR A 498 20.73 13.16 -24.53
C TYR A 498 22.20 13.24 -24.95
N TYR A 499 22.57 12.43 -25.95
CA TYR A 499 23.81 12.45 -26.73
C TYR A 499 23.46 12.00 -28.17
N ASP A 500 24.11 12.46 -29.26
CA ASP A 500 25.21 13.43 -29.42
C ASP A 500 25.15 14.14 -30.81
N LEU A 501 26.24 14.80 -31.20
CA LEU A 501 26.70 15.18 -32.55
C LEU A 501 25.99 16.29 -33.34
N ASP A 502 24.68 16.54 -33.18
CA ASP A 502 24.06 17.72 -33.83
C ASP A 502 23.37 18.64 -32.79
N PRO A 503 23.88 19.86 -32.53
CA PRO A 503 23.41 20.74 -31.45
C PRO A 503 22.15 21.52 -31.84
N VAL A 504 21.13 20.84 -32.38
CA VAL A 504 19.79 21.42 -32.57
C VAL A 504 19.16 21.74 -31.20
N PHE A 505 18.32 22.77 -31.12
CA PHE A 505 17.67 23.26 -29.91
C PHE A 505 16.72 22.24 -29.28
N CYS A 506 15.94 21.54 -30.11
CA CYS A 506 15.04 20.48 -29.70
C CYS A 506 14.74 19.49 -30.82
N LEU A 507 14.24 18.31 -30.44
CA LEU A 507 13.58 17.36 -31.34
C LEU A 507 12.18 17.01 -30.82
N VAL A 508 11.36 16.36 -31.66
CA VAL A 508 10.09 15.76 -31.24
C VAL A 508 10.33 14.35 -30.73
N SER A 509 9.80 14.00 -29.56
CA SER A 509 9.77 12.60 -29.15
C SER A 509 8.67 11.85 -29.91
N ASN A 510 9.00 10.66 -30.39
CA ASN A 510 8.02 9.67 -30.85
C ASN A 510 7.61 8.69 -29.72
N GLU A 511 8.16 8.84 -28.52
CA GLU A 511 7.67 8.13 -27.34
C GLU A 511 6.34 8.78 -26.90
N LEU A 512 5.29 7.96 -26.68
CA LEU A 512 3.93 8.42 -26.35
C LEU A 512 3.81 8.86 -24.88
N THR A 513 4.72 9.72 -24.44
CA THR A 513 4.90 10.09 -23.03
C THR A 513 3.85 11.09 -22.53
N ASP A 514 3.62 12.10 -23.35
CA ASP A 514 2.72 13.26 -23.22
C ASP A 514 2.10 13.51 -24.61
N PRO A 515 0.85 14.01 -24.74
CA PRO A 515 0.24 14.34 -26.04
C PRO A 515 1.13 15.10 -27.04
N MET A 516 2.08 15.92 -26.57
CA MET A 516 3.21 16.36 -27.41
C MET A 516 4.43 16.82 -26.57
N GLU A 517 5.50 16.02 -26.55
CA GLU A 517 6.76 16.34 -25.88
C GLU A 517 7.84 16.79 -26.89
N LEU A 518 8.37 18.01 -26.70
CA LEU A 518 9.61 18.47 -27.34
C LEU A 518 10.77 18.19 -26.40
N VAL A 519 11.72 17.37 -26.84
CA VAL A 519 12.95 17.07 -26.11
C VAL A 519 13.92 18.22 -26.35
N ILE A 520 14.13 19.04 -25.32
CA ILE A 520 15.09 20.15 -25.36
C ILE A 520 16.51 19.60 -25.20
N ASN A 521 17.37 19.88 -26.17
CA ASN A 521 18.76 19.45 -26.14
C ASN A 521 19.59 20.38 -25.25
N THR A 522 19.97 19.91 -24.06
CA THR A 522 20.75 20.69 -23.09
C THR A 522 22.18 21.03 -23.55
N HIS A 523 22.68 20.36 -24.60
CA HIS A 523 23.96 20.67 -25.24
C HIS A 523 23.87 21.80 -26.28
N ASN A 524 22.67 22.18 -26.75
CA ASN A 524 22.52 23.38 -27.57
C ASN A 524 22.77 24.65 -26.74
N ARG A 525 23.53 25.60 -27.30
CA ARG A 525 23.89 26.86 -26.63
C ARG A 525 22.66 27.63 -26.14
N ASN A 526 21.67 27.83 -27.00
CA ASN A 526 20.50 28.64 -26.70
C ASN A 526 19.61 27.97 -25.64
N ALA A 527 19.44 26.65 -25.72
CA ALA A 527 18.76 25.85 -24.69
C ALA A 527 19.45 25.95 -23.32
N MET A 528 20.77 25.76 -23.27
CA MET A 528 21.56 25.88 -22.04
C MET A 528 21.44 27.27 -21.40
N LEU A 529 21.47 28.35 -22.20
CA LEU A 529 21.32 29.72 -21.70
C LEU A 529 19.93 29.96 -21.09
N LEU A 530 18.87 29.55 -21.78
CA LEU A 530 17.50 29.66 -21.28
C LEU A 530 17.32 28.85 -19.99
N GLN A 531 17.83 27.62 -19.93
CA GLN A 531 17.73 26.74 -18.75
C GLN A 531 18.45 27.34 -17.53
N ARG A 532 19.68 27.83 -17.69
CA ARG A 532 20.46 28.47 -16.59
C ARG A 532 19.78 29.73 -16.04
N ALA A 533 19.00 30.42 -16.87
CA ALA A 533 18.29 31.64 -16.50
C ALA A 533 16.82 31.42 -16.06
N GLU A 534 16.36 30.16 -15.92
CA GLU A 534 14.96 29.84 -15.54
C GLU A 534 14.50 30.40 -14.19
N LYS A 535 15.41 30.82 -13.30
CA LYS A 535 15.04 31.55 -12.08
C LYS A 535 14.24 32.83 -12.37
N TYR A 536 14.47 33.48 -13.51
CA TYR A 536 13.77 34.71 -13.91
C TYR A 536 12.43 34.43 -14.61
N LYS A 537 11.35 35.07 -14.15
CA LYS A 537 9.98 34.85 -14.68
C LYS A 537 9.87 35.14 -16.19
N LYS A 538 10.49 36.23 -16.68
CA LYS A 538 10.52 36.56 -18.12
C LYS A 538 11.13 35.44 -18.97
N VAL A 539 12.20 34.81 -18.49
CA VAL A 539 12.89 33.73 -19.22
C VAL A 539 12.03 32.47 -19.30
N ARG A 540 11.33 32.10 -18.22
CA ARG A 540 10.37 30.99 -18.25
C ARG A 540 9.24 31.22 -19.25
N ILE A 541 8.70 32.44 -19.32
CA ILE A 541 7.67 32.82 -20.29
C ILE A 541 8.22 32.75 -21.72
N ALA A 542 9.37 33.38 -21.99
CA ALA A 542 9.98 33.37 -23.32
C ALA A 542 10.30 31.95 -23.80
N ARG A 543 10.83 31.07 -22.93
CA ARG A 543 11.05 29.65 -23.22
C ARG A 543 9.75 28.93 -23.56
N ALA A 544 8.68 29.16 -22.78
CA ALA A 544 7.37 28.56 -23.05
C ALA A 544 6.80 29.02 -24.40
N VAL A 545 6.88 30.32 -24.73
CA VAL A 545 6.40 30.87 -26.00
C VAL A 545 7.17 30.29 -27.20
N ILE A 546 8.50 30.14 -27.12
CA ILE A 546 9.30 29.51 -28.17
C ILE A 546 8.87 28.04 -28.37
N ILE A 547 8.77 27.28 -27.28
CA ILE A 547 8.34 25.87 -27.31
C ILE A 547 6.95 25.74 -27.93
N GLU A 548 6.00 26.59 -27.53
CA GLU A 548 4.63 26.52 -28.01
C GLU A 548 4.51 26.93 -29.49
N ASN A 549 5.33 27.88 -29.97
CA ASN A 549 5.34 28.24 -31.40
C ASN A 549 5.86 27.11 -32.31
N ILE A 550 6.80 26.30 -31.84
CA ILE A 550 7.27 25.09 -32.54
C ILE A 550 6.15 24.04 -32.53
N LYS A 551 5.56 23.78 -31.36
CA LYS A 551 4.45 22.85 -31.16
C LYS A 551 3.26 23.14 -32.09
N GLN A 552 2.76 24.37 -32.10
CA GLN A 552 1.61 24.77 -32.91
C GLN A 552 1.90 24.71 -34.41
N ARG A 553 3.14 24.94 -34.85
CA ARG A 553 3.55 24.79 -36.26
C ARG A 553 3.60 23.33 -36.72
N ILE A 554 4.04 22.40 -35.86
CA ILE A 554 4.01 20.95 -36.16
C ILE A 554 2.58 20.46 -36.38
N LEU A 555 1.63 20.94 -35.57
CA LEU A 555 0.21 20.58 -35.67
C LEU A 555 -0.51 21.31 -36.81
N GLY A 556 -0.22 22.59 -36.98
CA GLY A 556 -0.90 23.53 -37.86
C GLY A 556 -0.30 23.65 -39.27
N ASN A 557 0.36 22.59 -39.76
CA ASN A 557 1.19 22.53 -40.97
C ASN A 557 0.45 22.84 -42.30
N ALA A 558 -0.81 23.30 -42.24
CA ALA A 558 -1.62 23.80 -43.36
C ALA A 558 -1.66 25.34 -43.48
N SER A 559 -1.10 26.08 -42.53
CA SER A 559 -1.16 27.55 -42.48
C SER A 559 0.20 28.15 -42.13
N ARG A 560 0.64 29.16 -42.90
CA ARG A 560 1.91 29.88 -42.68
C ARG A 560 1.72 30.99 -41.66
N TRP A 561 2.68 31.12 -40.75
CA TRP A 561 2.75 32.15 -39.72
C TRP A 561 3.81 33.19 -40.14
N ASN A 562 3.63 34.45 -39.70
CA ASN A 562 4.51 35.58 -40.05
C ASN A 562 5.12 36.26 -38.82
N SER A 563 5.03 35.62 -37.65
CA SER A 563 5.55 36.10 -36.37
C SER A 563 5.42 35.04 -35.27
N ILE A 564 6.25 35.16 -34.22
CA ILE A 564 6.02 34.49 -32.94
C ILE A 564 4.77 35.04 -32.25
N ILE A 565 3.84 34.15 -31.89
CA ILE A 565 2.61 34.49 -31.16
C ILE A 565 2.76 34.12 -29.68
N ASP A 566 2.42 35.04 -28.78
CA ASP A 566 2.29 34.73 -27.35
C ASP A 566 0.85 34.27 -27.06
N PHE A 567 0.69 33.00 -26.70
CA PHE A 567 -0.60 32.36 -26.45
C PHE A 567 -1.19 32.66 -25.05
N GLY A 568 -0.61 33.60 -24.29
CA GLY A 568 -1.14 34.04 -23.00
C GLY A 568 -1.08 32.99 -21.88
N GLY A 569 -0.52 31.81 -22.15
CA GLY A 569 -0.43 30.68 -21.22
C GLY A 569 -1.58 29.67 -21.30
N GLU A 570 -2.50 29.79 -22.26
CA GLU A 570 -3.54 28.78 -22.48
C GLU A 570 -3.04 27.65 -23.41
N LEU A 571 -3.03 26.43 -22.87
CA LEU A 571 -2.69 25.22 -23.63
C LEU A 571 -3.90 24.76 -24.45
N VAL A 572 -3.72 24.64 -25.77
CA VAL A 572 -4.71 23.98 -26.64
C VAL A 572 -4.69 22.49 -26.33
N HIS A 573 -5.72 21.96 -25.66
CA HIS A 573 -5.69 20.62 -25.08
C HIS A 573 -6.34 19.51 -25.93
N GLN A 574 -6.61 19.75 -27.22
CA GLN A 574 -7.18 18.75 -28.13
C GLN A 574 -6.22 18.48 -29.29
N TYR A 575 -5.64 17.28 -29.28
CA TYR A 575 -4.70 16.80 -30.29
C TYR A 575 -5.13 15.41 -30.76
N GLU A 576 -5.27 15.21 -32.06
CA GLU A 576 -5.38 13.89 -32.69
C GLU A 576 -4.16 13.69 -33.60
N LEU A 577 -3.37 12.65 -33.34
CA LEU A 577 -2.18 12.34 -34.12
C LEU A 577 -2.56 11.44 -35.31
N GLU A 578 -2.79 12.04 -36.48
CA GLU A 578 -2.99 11.30 -37.73
C GLU A 578 -1.76 10.45 -38.14
N LYS A 579 -0.55 10.85 -37.69
CA LYS A 579 0.75 10.26 -38.05
C LYS A 579 1.76 10.42 -36.91
N PRO A 580 2.86 9.63 -36.87
CA PRO A 580 4.00 9.87 -35.98
C PRO A 580 4.47 11.33 -35.97
N MET A 581 4.80 11.84 -34.77
CA MET A 581 5.16 13.25 -34.54
C MET A 581 6.31 13.72 -35.44
N SER A 582 7.35 12.91 -35.62
CA SER A 582 8.48 13.26 -36.51
C SER A 582 8.08 13.36 -37.99
N LEU A 583 7.05 12.64 -38.45
CA LEU A 583 6.52 12.77 -39.80
C LEU A 583 5.67 14.04 -39.96
N GLN A 584 4.92 14.44 -38.92
CA GLN A 584 4.17 15.71 -38.92
C GLN A 584 5.09 16.94 -38.88
N ALA A 585 6.24 16.83 -38.19
CA ALA A 585 7.24 17.89 -38.08
C ALA A 585 8.08 18.12 -39.35
N GLN A 586 7.82 17.41 -40.45
CA GLN A 586 8.47 17.71 -41.72
C GLN A 586 8.01 19.08 -42.24
N TRP A 587 8.97 19.93 -42.58
CA TRP A 587 8.76 21.25 -43.21
C TRP A 587 7.89 22.24 -42.42
N CYS A 588 7.69 22.01 -41.12
CA CYS A 588 6.76 22.77 -40.29
C CYS A 588 7.23 24.20 -39.92
N LEU A 589 8.51 24.51 -40.05
CA LEU A 589 9.06 25.83 -39.69
C LEU A 589 9.35 26.67 -40.94
N GLU A 590 8.90 27.92 -40.94
CA GLU A 590 9.22 28.86 -42.01
C GLU A 590 10.71 29.19 -42.07
N ARG A 591 11.22 29.50 -43.26
CA ARG A 591 12.65 29.82 -43.51
C ARG A 591 13.19 30.98 -42.65
N ASP A 592 12.32 31.86 -42.20
CA ASP A 592 12.52 33.07 -41.40
C ASP A 592 12.25 32.86 -39.89
N PHE A 593 11.77 31.68 -39.46
CA PHE A 593 11.42 31.39 -38.07
C PHE A 593 12.51 31.70 -37.01
N PRO A 594 13.82 31.43 -37.24
CA PRO A 594 14.87 31.84 -36.29
C PRO A 594 14.95 33.37 -36.11
N ASP A 595 14.72 34.13 -37.18
CA ASP A 595 14.74 35.59 -37.17
C ASP A 595 13.51 36.14 -36.44
N GLU A 596 12.34 35.49 -36.57
CA GLU A 596 11.15 35.80 -35.77
C GLU A 596 11.39 35.58 -34.26
N ILE A 597 12.07 34.50 -33.87
CA ILE A 597 12.45 34.25 -32.47
C ILE A 597 13.39 35.35 -31.97
N ASN A 598 14.41 35.71 -32.74
CA ASN A 598 15.35 36.76 -32.36
C ASN A 598 14.65 38.13 -32.20
N ALA A 599 13.71 38.46 -33.09
CA ALA A 599 12.89 39.67 -33.01
C ALA A 599 11.97 39.66 -31.77
N TYR A 600 11.38 38.52 -31.43
CA TYR A 600 10.60 38.35 -30.20
C TYR A 600 11.47 38.56 -28.95
N ILE A 601 12.65 37.95 -28.87
CA ILE A 601 13.59 38.11 -27.75
C ILE A 601 13.98 39.59 -27.58
N ALA A 602 14.37 40.26 -28.65
CA ALA A 602 14.73 41.68 -28.63
C ALA A 602 13.58 42.62 -28.21
N LYS A 603 12.32 42.21 -28.39
CA LYS A 603 11.13 42.94 -27.92
C LYS A 603 10.82 42.71 -26.44
N ILE A 604 11.19 41.55 -25.89
CA ILE A 604 10.82 41.13 -24.52
C ILE A 604 11.89 41.50 -23.47
N PHE A 605 13.17 41.50 -23.84
CA PHE A 605 14.28 41.78 -22.93
C PHE A 605 14.96 43.10 -23.27
N THR A 606 15.25 43.90 -22.24
CA THR A 606 16.16 45.05 -22.35
C THR A 606 17.62 44.59 -22.32
N ASP A 607 18.55 45.39 -22.88
CA ASP A 607 19.99 45.07 -22.88
C ASP A 607 20.53 44.75 -21.48
N ARG A 608 20.02 45.47 -20.47
CA ARG A 608 20.35 45.23 -19.06
C ARG A 608 19.85 43.86 -18.58
N GLU A 609 18.62 43.48 -18.90
CA GLU A 609 18.10 42.15 -18.56
C GLU A 609 18.86 41.04 -19.31
N ILE A 610 19.25 41.26 -20.56
CA ILE A 610 20.09 40.32 -21.32
C ILE A 610 21.41 40.08 -20.59
N ALA A 611 22.09 41.13 -20.14
CA ALA A 611 23.33 41.02 -19.38
C ALA A 611 23.10 40.40 -17.97
N ASP A 612 22.16 40.95 -17.18
CA ASP A 612 21.87 40.54 -15.80
C ASP A 612 21.37 39.07 -15.73
N TYR A 613 20.73 38.56 -16.79
CA TYR A 613 20.24 37.17 -16.86
C TYR A 613 21.25 36.21 -17.52
N GLY A 614 22.38 36.72 -18.05
CA GLY A 614 23.41 35.92 -18.71
C GLY A 614 23.04 35.44 -20.12
N LEU A 615 22.18 36.17 -20.83
CA LEU A 615 21.65 35.82 -22.16
C LEU A 615 22.42 36.49 -23.32
N THR A 616 23.57 37.10 -23.07
CA THR A 616 24.33 37.93 -24.04
C THR A 616 24.71 37.23 -25.35
N SER A 617 24.70 35.89 -25.39
CA SER A 617 24.95 35.07 -26.59
C SER A 617 23.74 34.24 -27.04
N LEU A 618 22.54 34.53 -26.53
CA LEU A 618 21.29 33.93 -26.96
C LEU A 618 20.92 34.47 -28.35
N TYR A 619 21.07 33.64 -29.37
CA TYR A 619 20.77 34.00 -30.76
C TYR A 619 20.50 32.72 -31.55
N PHE A 620 19.32 32.64 -32.16
CA PHE A 620 18.86 31.47 -32.92
C PHE A 620 19.24 31.60 -34.39
N THR A 621 19.62 30.47 -34.99
CA THR A 621 19.98 30.34 -36.41
C THR A 621 19.29 29.11 -37.00
N ARG A 622 19.31 28.95 -38.34
CA ARG A 622 18.83 27.69 -38.96
C ARG A 622 19.59 26.44 -38.52
N LYS A 623 20.80 26.57 -37.95
CA LYS A 623 21.58 25.43 -37.41
C LYS A 623 21.08 24.97 -36.05
N ASP A 624 20.27 25.79 -35.37
CA ASP A 624 19.61 25.43 -34.12
C ASP A 624 18.35 24.59 -34.34
N PHE A 625 17.99 24.25 -35.58
CA PHE A 625 16.80 23.46 -35.90
C PHE A 625 17.14 22.30 -36.83
N ILE A 626 16.33 21.25 -36.79
CA ILE A 626 16.50 20.08 -37.67
C ILE A 626 16.34 20.53 -39.13
N LYS A 627 17.28 20.11 -40.00
CA LYS A 627 17.36 20.59 -41.40
C LYS A 627 16.04 20.43 -42.16
N TRP A 628 15.36 19.30 -41.97
CA TRP A 628 14.09 18.96 -42.61
C TRP A 628 12.83 19.46 -41.86
N TRP A 629 12.97 20.25 -40.78
CA TRP A 629 11.88 21.08 -40.23
C TRP A 629 11.75 22.40 -41.01
N MET A 630 12.86 22.93 -41.54
CA MET A 630 12.88 24.22 -42.23
C MET A 630 12.34 24.06 -43.66
N ALA A 631 11.25 24.73 -44.00
CA ALA A 631 10.60 24.63 -45.30
C ALA A 631 11.59 24.82 -46.49
N PRO A 632 11.51 24.01 -47.57
CA PRO A 632 12.54 23.91 -48.61
C PRO A 632 12.95 25.24 -49.24
#